data_AF-A0A960U7Y0-F1
#
_entry.id   AF-A0A960U7Y0-F1
#
_cell.length_a   1.000
_cell.length_b   1.000
_cell.length_c   1.000
_cell.angle_alpha   90.00
_cell.angle_beta   90.00
_cell.angle_gamma   90.00
#
_symmetry.space_group_name_H-M   'P 1'
#
loop_
_entity.id
_entity.type
_entity.pdbx_description
1 polymer ?
#
loop_
_entity_poly.entity_id
_entity_poly.type
_entity_poly.pdbx_seq_one_letter_code
_entity_poly.pdbx_strand_id
1 'polypeptide(L)'
;MSDILSGLTIPEKGKRVYKEDWDKNFQSKDSEIINRDIDLLGYGIHSGGSVSLESGLIRLSKTIVYNQHGQRIEVPEILLTPPDGQSFLCIRHKFNILFSEPDYSLSSNEYRENSYEVIFRTILLEGDVALHKINKSGSSITIEADLRSWRTVKSKNIEDGAITDSKLSSSTKIGDINTLASKILSRFSEGEVKNLTKALNYLLQIVDEQDTNLQNAITFEAQARSQADTNLQNAITFEAQARSQADTNLQNGINGKAASDHNHDDKYAPINHTHVFEAGKSSELWSWAEGLPGNIYYPPQNHHITGGIVYAMDVTGYYIANNSDHIFSKGYVNGLLEGGNLYVRFFPDRVEAECTVRGGYWCRCLIFISHN
;
A
#
# COMPACT_ATOMS: atom_id res chain seq x y z
N MET A 1 -64.26 15.64 39.98
CA MET A 1 -63.55 14.80 38.99
C MET A 1 -63.93 15.36 37.63
N SER A 2 -63.03 16.05 36.94
CA SER A 2 -63.32 16.42 35.54
C SER A 2 -63.48 15.13 34.76
N ASP A 3 -64.60 14.97 34.06
CA ASP A 3 -64.84 13.78 33.24
C ASP A 3 -63.69 13.67 32.23
N ILE A 4 -62.92 12.57 32.32
CA ILE A 4 -61.78 12.32 31.43
C ILE A 4 -62.23 11.75 30.08
N LEU A 5 -63.53 11.44 29.95
CA LEU A 5 -64.15 10.85 28.79
C LEU A 5 -64.77 11.92 27.89
N SER A 6 -64.86 11.57 26.60
CA SER A 6 -65.70 12.27 25.63
C SER A 6 -67.20 12.06 25.91
N GLY A 7 -68.03 12.99 25.44
CA GLY A 7 -69.48 12.92 25.59
C GLY A 7 -70.15 14.27 25.86
N LEU A 8 -71.38 14.21 26.36
CA LEU A 8 -72.19 15.39 26.65
C LEU A 8 -71.61 16.14 27.85
N THR A 9 -71.38 17.45 27.69
CA THR A 9 -71.11 18.33 28.82
C THR A 9 -72.41 18.54 29.58
N ILE A 10 -72.42 18.23 30.88
CA ILE A 10 -73.63 18.35 31.71
C ILE A 10 -74.20 19.77 31.56
N PRO A 11 -75.45 19.91 31.07
CA PRO A 11 -76.04 21.20 30.83
C PRO A 11 -76.29 21.97 32.12
N GLU A 12 -76.29 23.30 32.02
CA GLU A 12 -76.73 24.16 33.12
C GLU A 12 -78.19 23.87 33.50
N LYS A 13 -78.51 24.10 34.78
CA LYS A 13 -79.83 23.81 35.35
C LYS A 13 -80.94 24.50 34.52
N GLY A 14 -81.83 23.70 33.93
CA GLY A 14 -82.98 24.17 33.17
C GLY A 14 -82.87 24.00 31.65
N LYS A 15 -81.68 23.67 31.13
CA LYS A 15 -81.50 23.32 29.72
C LYS A 15 -81.97 21.89 29.47
N ARG A 16 -82.67 21.68 28.35
CA ARG A 16 -83.25 20.37 28.00
C ARG A 16 -82.18 19.46 27.40
N VAL A 17 -82.25 18.18 27.74
CA VAL A 17 -81.45 17.11 27.14
C VAL A 17 -82.42 16.18 26.43
N TYR A 18 -82.21 15.99 25.15
CA TYR A 18 -83.06 15.15 24.31
C TYR A 18 -82.56 13.71 24.30
N LYS A 19 -83.36 12.80 23.73
CA LYS A 19 -82.99 11.39 23.65
C LYS A 19 -81.71 11.21 22.85
N GLU A 20 -81.57 11.97 21.77
CA GLU A 20 -80.44 11.96 20.85
C GLU A 20 -79.15 12.39 21.57
N ASP A 21 -79.23 13.34 22.50
CA ASP A 21 -78.09 13.77 23.32
C ASP A 21 -77.61 12.64 24.24
N TRP A 22 -78.56 11.91 24.85
CA TRP A 22 -78.26 10.76 25.69
C TRP A 22 -77.67 9.62 24.87
N ASP A 23 -78.28 9.30 23.72
CA ASP A 23 -77.80 8.25 22.81
C ASP A 23 -76.36 8.55 22.35
N LYS A 24 -76.08 9.80 21.95
CA LYS A 24 -74.72 10.24 21.58
C LYS A 24 -73.75 10.14 22.76
N ASN A 25 -74.16 10.57 23.96
CA ASN A 25 -73.32 10.47 25.16
C ASN A 25 -72.96 9.02 25.50
N PHE A 26 -73.93 8.10 25.46
CA PHE A 26 -73.68 6.68 25.69
C PHE A 26 -72.74 6.11 24.62
N GLN A 27 -73.00 6.37 23.33
CA GLN A 27 -72.15 5.91 22.24
C GLN A 27 -70.71 6.41 22.35
N SER A 28 -70.49 7.69 22.71
CA SER A 28 -69.15 8.25 22.93
C SER A 28 -68.42 7.55 24.08
N LYS A 29 -69.10 7.35 25.22
CA LYS A 29 -68.51 6.68 26.39
C LYS A 29 -68.21 5.21 26.13
N ASP A 30 -69.13 4.49 25.50
CA ASP A 30 -68.98 3.07 25.19
C ASP A 30 -67.83 2.86 24.19
N SER A 31 -67.75 3.68 23.13
CA SER A 31 -66.66 3.62 22.16
C SER A 31 -65.30 3.88 22.81
N GLU A 32 -65.24 4.86 23.73
CA GLU A 32 -64.00 5.17 24.43
C GLU A 32 -63.57 4.03 25.36
N ILE A 33 -64.50 3.42 26.11
CA ILE A 33 -64.22 2.26 26.96
C ILE A 33 -63.71 1.09 26.12
N ILE A 34 -64.41 0.76 25.03
CA ILE A 34 -64.02 -0.32 24.12
C ILE A 34 -62.61 -0.08 23.55
N ASN A 35 -62.32 1.13 23.08
CA ASN A 35 -61.00 1.46 22.54
C ASN A 35 -59.89 1.34 23.61
N ARG A 36 -60.17 1.74 24.86
CA ARG A 36 -59.22 1.59 25.97
C ARG A 36 -58.99 0.13 26.34
N ASP A 37 -60.04 -0.70 26.31
CA ASP A 37 -59.93 -2.13 26.58
C ASP A 37 -59.19 -2.86 25.46
N ILE A 38 -59.42 -2.48 24.20
CA ILE A 38 -58.64 -2.95 23.05
C ILE A 38 -57.17 -2.56 23.21
N ASP A 39 -56.88 -1.32 23.61
CA ASP A 39 -55.50 -0.88 23.82
C ASP A 39 -54.82 -1.60 25.01
N LEU A 40 -55.60 -2.10 25.97
CA LEU A 40 -55.08 -2.83 27.13
C LEU A 40 -54.86 -4.32 26.85
N LEU A 41 -55.80 -4.94 26.13
CA LEU A 41 -55.84 -6.38 25.88
C LEU A 41 -55.28 -6.77 24.51
N GLY A 42 -55.03 -5.78 23.65
CA GLY A 42 -54.51 -5.96 22.30
C GLY A 42 -53.12 -6.58 22.28
N TYR A 43 -52.84 -7.33 21.21
CA TYR A 43 -51.52 -7.91 20.96
C TYR A 43 -50.62 -6.87 20.28
N GLY A 44 -49.52 -6.46 20.93
CA GLY A 44 -48.51 -5.58 20.33
C GLY A 44 -47.78 -4.70 21.35
N ILE A 45 -46.62 -4.15 20.95
CA ILE A 45 -45.92 -3.12 21.73
C ILE A 45 -46.52 -1.77 21.35
N HIS A 46 -47.30 -1.17 22.26
CA HIS A 46 -47.85 0.18 22.09
C HIS A 46 -46.74 1.20 22.35
N SER A 47 -45.83 1.34 21.38
CA SER A 47 -44.65 2.18 21.47
C SER A 47 -44.96 3.67 21.28
N GLY A 48 -46.22 4.10 21.21
CA GLY A 48 -46.56 5.51 20.98
C GLY A 48 -46.15 6.01 19.60
N GLY A 49 -46.23 5.14 18.58
CA GLY A 49 -45.85 5.42 17.18
C GLY A 49 -44.35 5.63 16.97
N SER A 50 -43.87 5.48 15.74
CA SER A 50 -42.49 5.74 15.36
C SER A 50 -42.30 7.20 14.93
N VAL A 51 -41.11 7.73 15.22
CA VAL A 51 -40.66 9.03 14.74
C VAL A 51 -39.52 8.79 13.78
N SER A 52 -39.69 9.20 12.52
CA SER A 52 -38.69 9.06 11.47
C SER A 52 -38.53 10.36 10.69
N LEU A 53 -37.49 10.46 9.87
CA LEU A 53 -37.26 11.61 9.00
C LEU A 53 -37.78 11.30 7.59
N GLU A 54 -38.52 12.24 7.02
CA GLU A 54 -39.01 12.16 5.64
C GLU A 54 -38.91 13.55 4.99
N SER A 55 -38.13 13.67 3.91
CA SER A 55 -38.00 14.91 3.13
C SER A 55 -37.66 16.17 3.95
N GLY A 56 -36.83 16.03 5.00
CA GLY A 56 -36.48 17.15 5.88
C GLY A 56 -37.58 17.56 6.87
N LEU A 57 -38.60 16.72 7.03
CA LEU A 57 -39.66 16.82 8.04
C LEU A 57 -39.60 15.64 9.00
N ILE A 58 -40.25 15.78 10.15
CA ILE A 58 -40.48 14.68 11.07
C ILE A 58 -41.78 13.98 10.67
N ARG A 59 -41.69 12.70 10.32
CA ARG A 59 -42.84 11.82 10.19
C ARG A 59 -43.14 11.17 11.53
N LEU A 60 -44.32 11.44 12.06
CA LEU A 60 -44.90 10.74 13.19
C LEU A 60 -45.89 9.72 12.65
N SER A 61 -45.64 8.43 12.84
CA SER A 61 -46.61 7.40 12.46
C SER A 61 -47.90 7.54 13.29
N LYS A 62 -48.94 6.80 12.91
CA LYS A 62 -50.11 6.64 13.79
C LYS A 62 -49.66 6.31 15.22
N THR A 63 -50.15 7.10 16.17
CA THR A 63 -49.67 7.14 17.54
C THR A 63 -50.86 7.11 18.50
N ILE A 64 -50.84 6.17 19.44
CA ILE A 64 -51.81 6.10 20.53
C ILE A 64 -51.04 6.22 21.85
N VAL A 65 -51.38 7.22 22.65
CA VAL A 65 -50.73 7.51 23.94
C VAL A 65 -51.73 7.95 24.98
N TYR A 66 -51.34 7.93 26.25
CA TYR A 66 -52.16 8.38 27.37
C TYR A 66 -51.43 9.46 28.15
N ASN A 67 -52.12 10.52 28.50
CA ASN A 67 -51.55 11.54 29.38
C ASN A 67 -51.56 11.10 30.85
N GLN A 68 -50.93 11.90 31.71
CA GLN A 68 -50.86 11.63 33.15
C GLN A 68 -52.23 11.52 33.86
N HIS A 69 -53.29 12.09 33.26
CA HIS A 69 -54.66 12.01 33.77
C HIS A 69 -55.41 10.77 33.25
N GLY A 70 -54.76 9.95 32.42
CA GLY A 70 -55.33 8.74 31.84
C GLY A 70 -56.27 8.99 30.66
N GLN A 71 -56.21 10.17 30.02
CA GLN A 71 -56.95 10.46 28.78
C GLN A 71 -56.24 9.83 27.59
N ARG A 72 -57.01 9.14 26.74
CA ARG A 72 -56.51 8.51 25.51
C ARG A 72 -56.34 9.56 24.42
N ILE A 73 -55.19 9.56 23.76
CA ILE A 73 -54.88 10.46 22.64
C ILE A 73 -54.49 9.61 21.44
N GLU A 74 -55.24 9.78 20.34
CA GLU A 74 -54.94 9.15 19.07
C GLU A 74 -54.55 10.22 18.05
N VAL A 75 -53.35 10.08 17.51
CA VAL A 75 -52.81 10.96 16.48
C VAL A 75 -52.64 10.11 15.21
N PRO A 76 -53.26 10.50 14.08
CA PRO A 76 -53.00 9.86 12.80
C PRO A 76 -51.57 10.11 12.36
N GLU A 77 -51.16 9.45 11.28
CA GLU A 77 -49.86 9.76 10.70
C GLU A 77 -49.82 11.22 10.23
N ILE A 78 -48.74 11.93 10.58
CA ILE A 78 -48.58 13.35 10.27
C ILE A 78 -47.11 13.71 10.01
N LEU A 79 -46.88 14.64 9.08
CA LEU A 79 -45.59 15.26 8.81
C LEU A 79 -45.52 16.62 9.51
N LEU A 80 -44.44 16.87 10.25
CA LEU A 80 -44.26 18.02 11.11
C LEU A 80 -42.95 18.73 10.81
N THR A 81 -42.99 20.07 10.84
CA THR A 81 -41.80 20.91 10.73
C THR A 81 -41.36 21.34 12.13
N PRO A 82 -40.24 20.84 12.67
CA PRO A 82 -39.78 21.27 13.97
C PRO A 82 -39.19 22.70 13.92
N PRO A 83 -39.26 23.45 15.02
CA PRO A 83 -38.61 24.76 15.13
C PRO A 83 -37.07 24.61 15.15
N ASP A 84 -36.34 25.66 14.78
CA ASP A 84 -34.87 25.68 14.94
C ASP A 84 -34.47 25.63 16.42
N GLY A 85 -33.43 24.85 16.71
CA GLY A 85 -32.94 24.55 18.05
C GLY A 85 -33.49 23.25 18.64
N GLN A 86 -33.22 23.07 19.92
CA GLN A 86 -33.62 21.88 20.67
C GLN A 86 -35.05 22.01 21.18
N SER A 87 -35.86 20.98 20.96
CA SER A 87 -37.24 20.93 21.46
C SER A 87 -37.66 19.49 21.81
N PHE A 88 -38.67 19.38 22.64
CA PHE A 88 -39.40 18.14 22.90
C PHE A 88 -40.57 18.06 21.91
N LEU A 89 -40.63 16.96 21.15
CA LEU A 89 -41.83 16.58 20.42
C LEU A 89 -42.82 15.99 21.42
N CYS A 90 -43.96 16.66 21.60
CA CYS A 90 -44.96 16.28 22.58
C CYS A 90 -46.34 16.19 21.94
N ILE A 91 -47.16 15.30 22.48
CA ILE A 91 -48.58 15.23 22.19
C ILE A 91 -49.35 15.68 23.43
N ARG A 92 -50.38 16.50 23.23
CA ARG A 92 -51.28 16.95 24.27
C ARG A 92 -52.72 16.56 23.92
N HIS A 93 -53.46 16.09 24.92
CA HIS A 93 -54.90 15.88 24.79
C HIS A 93 -55.61 17.23 24.73
N LYS A 94 -56.61 17.33 23.85
CA LYS A 94 -57.50 18.48 23.78
C LYS A 94 -58.91 17.97 23.52
N PHE A 95 -59.91 18.59 24.13
CA PHE A 95 -61.29 18.37 23.70
C PHE A 95 -61.64 19.32 22.56
N ASN A 96 -62.20 18.79 21.48
CA ASN A 96 -62.94 19.60 20.53
C ASN A 96 -64.37 19.78 21.05
N ILE A 97 -64.88 21.01 21.02
CA ILE A 97 -66.24 21.31 21.47
C ILE A 97 -67.14 21.36 20.24
N LEU A 98 -68.14 20.49 20.22
CA LEU A 98 -69.19 20.45 19.21
C LEU A 98 -70.52 20.85 19.84
N PHE A 99 -71.42 21.34 19.00
CA PHE A 99 -72.75 21.77 19.42
C PHE A 99 -73.79 20.87 18.79
N SER A 100 -74.84 20.52 19.54
CA SER A 100 -76.05 19.90 18.98
C SER A 100 -76.71 20.87 18.01
N GLU A 101 -77.56 20.33 17.14
CA GLU A 101 -78.49 21.20 16.40
C GLU A 101 -79.28 22.06 17.40
N PRO A 102 -79.45 23.36 17.11
CA PRO A 102 -80.15 24.27 18.01
C PRO A 102 -81.61 23.87 18.12
N ASP A 103 -82.12 23.85 19.36
CA ASP A 103 -83.54 23.63 19.60
C ASP A 103 -84.39 24.85 19.20
N TYR A 104 -85.72 24.77 19.36
CA TYR A 104 -86.65 25.88 19.11
C TYR A 104 -86.38 27.12 20.00
N SER A 105 -85.56 27.01 21.05
CA SER A 105 -85.09 28.13 21.87
C SER A 105 -83.72 28.66 21.44
N LEU A 106 -83.20 28.20 20.30
CA LEU A 106 -81.87 28.49 19.76
C LEU A 106 -80.73 28.07 20.69
N SER A 107 -80.98 27.13 21.60
CA SER A 107 -80.00 26.62 22.54
C SER A 107 -79.45 25.28 22.03
N SER A 108 -78.12 25.13 22.01
CA SER A 108 -77.42 23.91 21.58
C SER A 108 -76.66 23.29 22.73
N ASN A 109 -76.78 21.99 22.94
CA ASN A 109 -75.98 21.23 23.91
C ASN A 109 -74.53 21.10 23.45
N GLU A 110 -73.60 21.09 24.41
CA GLU A 110 -72.17 21.00 24.16
C GLU A 110 -71.68 19.57 24.31
N TYR A 111 -71.00 19.05 23.28
CA TYR A 111 -70.29 17.78 23.33
C TYR A 111 -68.80 18.03 23.30
N ARG A 112 -68.06 17.20 24.04
CA ARG A 112 -66.61 17.16 24.01
C ARG A 112 -66.19 15.90 23.29
N GLU A 113 -65.41 16.04 22.23
CA GLU A 113 -64.81 14.93 21.51
C GLU A 113 -63.31 14.90 21.73
N ASN A 114 -62.75 13.69 21.86
CA ASN A 114 -61.32 13.51 22.02
C ASN A 114 -60.60 14.05 20.79
N SER A 115 -59.62 14.91 21.03
CA SER A 115 -58.76 15.51 20.03
C SER A 115 -57.34 15.61 20.59
N TYR A 116 -56.45 16.13 19.76
CA TYR A 116 -55.04 16.18 20.06
C TYR A 116 -54.42 17.46 19.53
N GLU A 117 -53.27 17.79 20.09
CA GLU A 117 -52.39 18.81 19.57
C GLU A 117 -50.96 18.25 19.61
N VAL A 118 -50.24 18.35 18.49
CA VAL A 118 -48.81 18.01 18.44
C VAL A 118 -48.01 19.29 18.56
N ILE A 119 -47.15 19.36 19.56
CA ILE A 119 -46.49 20.60 19.98
C ILE A 119 -45.00 20.34 20.14
N PHE A 120 -44.18 21.29 19.67
CA PHE A 120 -42.77 21.37 20.01
C PHE A 120 -42.57 22.32 21.17
N ARG A 121 -41.97 21.85 22.26
CA ARG A 121 -41.73 22.67 23.46
C ARG A 121 -40.28 22.70 23.86
N THR A 122 -39.81 23.82 24.41
CA THR A 122 -38.51 23.89 25.09
C THR A 122 -38.59 23.39 26.53
N ILE A 123 -39.77 23.46 27.14
CA ILE A 123 -40.05 23.00 28.51
C ILE A 123 -41.36 22.21 28.50
N LEU A 124 -41.36 21.00 29.08
CA LEU A 124 -42.55 20.17 29.23
C LEU A 124 -43.52 20.81 30.23
N LEU A 125 -44.79 20.84 29.88
CA LEU A 125 -45.85 21.32 30.76
C LEU A 125 -46.70 20.15 31.26
N GLU A 126 -47.45 20.40 32.32
CA GLU A 126 -48.41 19.44 32.84
C GLU A 126 -49.41 19.00 31.75
N GLY A 127 -49.66 17.69 31.67
CA GLY A 127 -50.52 17.09 30.65
C GLY A 127 -49.85 16.80 29.29
N ASP A 128 -48.60 17.19 29.07
CA ASP A 128 -47.84 16.80 27.88
C ASP A 128 -47.38 15.34 27.96
N VAL A 129 -47.48 14.64 26.83
CA VAL A 129 -46.84 13.35 26.62
C VAL A 129 -45.62 13.56 25.73
N ALA A 130 -44.43 13.55 26.33
CA ALA A 130 -43.19 13.66 25.59
C ALA A 130 -42.92 12.37 24.79
N LEU A 131 -42.63 12.52 23.50
CA LEU A 131 -42.23 11.41 22.64
C LEU A 131 -40.71 11.37 22.48
N HIS A 132 -40.14 12.43 21.93
CA HIS A 132 -38.70 12.47 21.64
C HIS A 132 -38.12 13.85 21.92
N LYS A 133 -36.85 13.87 22.27
CA LYS A 133 -36.03 15.08 22.18
C LYS A 133 -35.48 15.19 20.78
N ILE A 134 -35.63 16.35 20.17
CA ILE A 134 -35.20 16.63 18.80
C ILE A 134 -34.38 17.91 18.76
N ASN A 135 -33.54 18.02 17.75
CA ASN A 135 -32.75 19.21 17.49
C ASN A 135 -32.73 19.50 15.99
N LYS A 136 -33.14 20.69 15.60
CA LYS A 136 -33.07 21.17 14.22
C LYS A 136 -32.01 22.26 14.11
N SER A 137 -31.10 22.10 13.15
CA SER A 137 -30.11 23.10 12.80
C SER A 137 -30.16 23.35 11.29
N GLY A 138 -30.87 24.40 10.87
CA GLY A 138 -31.09 24.69 9.45
C GLY A 138 -31.91 23.59 8.78
N SER A 139 -31.33 22.88 7.81
CA SER A 139 -31.98 21.77 7.10
C SER A 139 -31.75 20.39 7.75
N SER A 140 -30.91 20.31 8.78
CA SER A 140 -30.62 19.05 9.48
C SER A 140 -31.53 18.89 10.70
N ILE A 141 -32.14 17.71 10.85
CA ILE A 141 -32.94 17.32 12.02
C ILE A 141 -32.32 16.06 12.63
N THR A 142 -32.08 16.09 13.94
CA THR A 142 -31.59 14.95 14.72
C THR A 142 -32.62 14.55 15.77
N ILE A 143 -32.90 13.25 15.89
CA ILE A 143 -33.68 12.67 16.99
C ILE A 143 -32.68 12.23 18.06
N GLU A 144 -32.67 12.91 19.21
CA GLU A 144 -31.62 12.78 20.22
C GLU A 144 -31.93 11.73 21.28
N ALA A 145 -33.16 11.74 21.83
CA ALA A 145 -33.55 10.84 22.90
C ALA A 145 -35.00 10.37 22.74
N ASP A 146 -35.24 9.08 22.96
CA ASP A 146 -36.57 8.51 23.11
C ASP A 146 -37.07 8.73 24.54
N LEU A 147 -38.17 9.49 24.67
CA LEU A 147 -38.78 9.86 25.94
C LEU A 147 -40.15 9.21 26.11
N ARG A 148 -40.57 8.32 25.19
CA ARG A 148 -41.86 7.66 25.24
C ARG A 148 -41.92 6.83 26.52
N SER A 149 -42.87 7.16 27.40
CA SER A 149 -43.13 6.32 28.57
C SER A 149 -43.87 5.07 28.10
N TRP A 150 -43.28 3.88 28.28
CA TRP A 150 -43.89 2.59 27.89
C TRP A 150 -45.10 2.20 28.77
N ARG A 151 -45.75 3.20 29.38
CA ARG A 151 -46.78 3.10 30.40
C ARG A 151 -48.18 3.41 29.85
N THR A 152 -48.65 2.56 28.94
CA THR A 152 -50.08 2.16 29.01
C THR A 152 -50.27 0.65 29.01
N VAL A 153 -49.30 -0.07 29.56
CA VAL A 153 -49.40 -1.50 29.91
C VAL A 153 -49.14 -1.73 31.41
N LYS A 154 -49.05 -0.66 32.22
CA LYS A 154 -48.82 -0.78 33.68
C LYS A 154 -50.11 -0.94 34.49
N SER A 155 -51.00 -1.80 34.04
CA SER A 155 -51.88 -2.48 34.98
C SER A 155 -51.73 -4.01 34.96
N LYS A 156 -51.03 -4.66 34.00
CA LYS A 156 -50.70 -6.09 34.16
C LYS A 156 -49.74 -6.85 33.24
N ASN A 157 -49.02 -6.31 32.26
CA ASN A 157 -48.11 -7.17 31.45
C ASN A 157 -46.64 -6.85 31.67
N ILE A 158 -46.07 -7.54 32.66
CA ILE A 158 -44.64 -7.75 32.95
C ILE A 158 -43.86 -6.45 33.25
N GLU A 159 -43.67 -6.17 34.54
CA GLU A 159 -42.75 -5.12 35.02
C GLU A 159 -41.29 -5.47 34.68
N ASP A 160 -40.41 -4.48 34.71
CA ASP A 160 -38.97 -4.74 34.63
C ASP A 160 -38.56 -5.65 35.81
N GLY A 161 -37.98 -6.81 35.51
CA GLY A 161 -37.73 -7.87 36.50
C GLY A 161 -38.92 -8.75 36.90
N ALA A 162 -40.11 -8.61 36.30
CA ALA A 162 -41.28 -9.42 36.67
C ALA A 162 -41.24 -10.88 36.17
N ILE A 163 -40.44 -11.17 35.14
CA ILE A 163 -40.03 -12.54 34.81
C ILE A 163 -38.80 -12.86 35.66
N THR A 164 -39.05 -13.52 36.79
CA THR A 164 -38.01 -14.13 37.63
C THR A 164 -37.82 -15.59 37.21
N ASP A 165 -36.66 -16.18 37.51
CA ASP A 165 -36.36 -17.59 37.18
C ASP A 165 -37.44 -18.58 37.66
N SER A 166 -38.13 -18.24 38.75
CA SER A 166 -39.22 -19.04 39.33
C SER A 166 -40.52 -19.06 38.49
N LYS A 167 -40.67 -18.15 37.52
CA LYS A 167 -41.86 -18.04 36.65
C LYS A 167 -41.61 -18.56 35.24
N LEU A 168 -40.36 -18.89 34.90
CA LEU A 168 -40.00 -19.50 33.62
C LEU A 168 -40.32 -21.00 33.64
N SER A 169 -40.72 -21.55 32.49
CA SER A 169 -40.78 -23.01 32.30
C SER A 169 -39.42 -23.63 32.64
N SER A 170 -39.40 -24.85 33.19
CA SER A 170 -38.15 -25.56 33.50
C SER A 170 -37.21 -25.73 32.29
N SER A 171 -37.76 -25.61 31.07
CA SER A 171 -37.04 -25.63 29.79
C SER A 171 -36.48 -24.27 29.35
N THR A 172 -36.92 -23.14 29.93
CA THR A 172 -36.49 -21.80 29.55
C THR A 172 -35.57 -21.23 30.62
N LYS A 173 -34.28 -21.06 30.32
CA LYS A 173 -33.30 -20.48 31.26
C LYS A 173 -32.70 -19.23 30.65
N ILE A 174 -33.09 -18.05 31.13
CA ILE A 174 -32.37 -16.79 30.86
C ILE A 174 -31.32 -16.67 31.97
N GLY A 175 -30.31 -17.54 31.94
CA GLY A 175 -29.27 -17.56 32.96
C GLY A 175 -28.24 -16.47 32.72
N ASP A 176 -27.67 -15.92 33.79
CA ASP A 176 -26.42 -15.14 33.76
C ASP A 176 -25.35 -15.90 32.95
N ILE A 177 -24.53 -15.17 32.19
CA ILE A 177 -23.45 -15.74 31.38
C ILE A 177 -22.51 -16.61 32.22
N ASN A 178 -22.32 -16.25 33.50
CA ASN A 178 -21.53 -17.04 34.45
C ASN A 178 -22.21 -18.36 34.83
N THR A 179 -23.54 -18.38 34.89
CA THR A 179 -24.33 -19.59 35.14
C THR A 179 -24.30 -20.53 33.94
N LEU A 180 -24.36 -19.98 32.71
CA LEU A 180 -24.17 -20.77 31.49
C LEU A 180 -22.75 -21.36 31.43
N ALA A 181 -21.73 -20.53 31.68
CA ALA A 181 -20.34 -20.97 31.74
C ALA A 181 -20.15 -22.08 32.78
N SER A 182 -20.69 -21.93 33.99
CA SER A 182 -20.63 -22.95 35.05
C SER A 182 -21.32 -24.25 34.65
N LYS A 183 -22.47 -24.19 33.96
CA LYS A 183 -23.17 -25.37 33.43
C LYS A 183 -22.43 -26.06 32.29
N ILE A 184 -21.71 -25.30 31.47
CA ILE A 184 -20.87 -25.87 30.41
C ILE A 184 -19.67 -26.57 31.07
N LEU A 185 -19.01 -25.92 32.02
CA LEU A 185 -17.92 -26.51 32.79
C LEU A 185 -18.36 -27.76 33.55
N SER A 186 -19.56 -27.78 34.14
CA SER A 186 -20.10 -28.95 34.83
C SER A 186 -20.48 -30.12 33.92
N ARG A 187 -20.53 -29.92 32.59
CA ARG A 187 -20.70 -31.02 31.63
C ARG A 187 -19.39 -31.79 31.41
N PHE A 188 -18.27 -31.20 31.78
CA PHE A 188 -16.98 -31.88 31.83
C PHE A 188 -16.73 -32.31 33.28
N SER A 189 -16.15 -33.48 33.46
CA SER A 189 -15.63 -33.89 34.77
C SER A 189 -14.48 -32.96 35.19
N GLU A 190 -14.31 -32.74 36.49
CA GLU A 190 -13.16 -31.99 37.01
C GLU A 190 -11.81 -32.58 36.54
N GLY A 191 -11.78 -33.89 36.28
CA GLY A 191 -10.62 -34.58 35.72
C GLY A 191 -10.30 -34.13 34.29
N GLU A 192 -11.30 -34.04 33.42
CA GLU A 192 -11.12 -33.60 32.02
C GLU A 192 -10.62 -32.16 31.94
N VAL A 193 -11.19 -31.25 32.73
CA VAL A 193 -10.75 -29.84 32.77
C VAL A 193 -9.32 -29.74 33.29
N LYS A 194 -8.96 -30.49 34.34
CA LYS A 194 -7.59 -30.54 34.87
C LYS A 194 -6.62 -31.14 33.86
N ASN A 195 -7.02 -32.17 33.11
CA ASN A 195 -6.18 -32.80 32.10
C ASN A 195 -5.92 -31.86 30.91
N LEU A 196 -6.95 -31.16 30.42
CA LEU A 196 -6.81 -30.14 29.38
C LEU A 196 -5.91 -28.99 29.82
N THR A 197 -6.09 -28.51 31.05
CA THR A 197 -5.24 -27.45 31.62
C THR A 197 -3.77 -27.90 31.72
N LYS A 198 -3.52 -29.13 32.18
CA LYS A 198 -2.18 -29.71 32.22
C LYS A 198 -1.57 -29.86 30.83
N ALA A 199 -2.33 -30.37 29.87
CA ALA A 199 -1.87 -30.52 28.49
C ALA A 199 -1.53 -29.17 27.87
N LEU A 200 -2.36 -28.15 28.08
CA LEU A 200 -2.11 -26.79 27.60
C LEU A 200 -0.85 -26.19 28.22
N ASN A 201 -0.67 -26.32 29.53
CA ASN A 201 0.52 -25.83 30.22
C ASN A 201 1.79 -26.56 29.74
N TYR A 202 1.72 -27.86 29.50
CA TYR A 202 2.83 -28.64 28.98
C TYR A 202 3.20 -28.23 27.55
N LEU A 203 2.21 -27.99 26.70
CA LEU A 203 2.43 -27.48 25.35
C LEU A 203 3.05 -26.07 25.36
N LEU A 204 2.58 -25.19 26.25
CA LEU A 204 3.14 -23.85 26.42
C LEU A 204 4.62 -23.93 26.82
N GLN A 205 4.95 -24.78 27.79
CA GLN A 205 6.33 -25.01 28.21
C GLN A 205 7.22 -25.50 27.06
N ILE A 206 6.73 -26.45 26.24
CA ILE A 206 7.49 -26.95 25.08
C ILE A 206 7.77 -25.82 24.08
N VAL A 207 6.77 -24.98 23.81
CA VAL A 207 6.92 -23.86 22.88
C VAL A 207 7.94 -22.86 23.42
N ASP A 208 7.87 -22.49 24.70
CA ASP A 208 8.81 -21.56 25.33
C ASP A 208 10.26 -22.10 25.33
N GLU A 209 10.44 -23.41 25.58
CA GLU A 209 11.74 -24.07 25.50
C GLU A 209 12.29 -24.09 24.06
N GLN A 210 11.44 -24.36 23.07
CA GLN A 210 11.84 -24.34 21.66
C GLN A 210 12.23 -22.93 21.20
N ASP A 211 11.47 -21.91 21.57
CA ASP A 211 11.76 -20.51 21.24
C ASP A 211 13.08 -20.07 21.87
N THR A 212 13.33 -20.45 23.13
CA THR A 212 14.60 -20.18 23.81
C THR A 212 15.77 -20.84 23.10
N ASN A 213 15.63 -22.10 22.70
CA ASN A 213 16.67 -22.84 21.99
C ASN A 213 16.97 -22.24 20.62
N LEU A 214 15.94 -21.85 19.86
CA LEU A 214 16.11 -21.19 18.56
C LEU A 214 16.78 -19.83 18.72
N GLN A 215 16.38 -19.03 19.72
CA GLN A 215 16.97 -17.73 20.00
C GLN A 215 18.47 -17.86 20.35
N ASN A 216 18.83 -18.86 21.15
CA ASN A 216 20.22 -19.16 21.48
C ASN A 216 21.02 -19.57 20.23
N ALA A 217 20.49 -20.47 19.41
CA ALA A 217 21.16 -20.91 18.17
C ALA A 217 21.39 -19.74 17.19
N ILE A 218 20.39 -18.87 17.00
CA ILE A 218 20.52 -17.66 16.17
C ILE A 218 21.60 -16.73 16.73
N THR A 219 21.62 -16.54 18.05
CA THR A 219 22.61 -15.67 18.71
C THR A 219 24.03 -16.21 18.54
N PHE A 220 24.22 -17.52 18.72
CA PHE A 220 25.53 -18.16 18.52
C PHE A 220 26.00 -18.08 17.06
N GLU A 221 25.12 -18.35 16.10
CA GLU A 221 25.45 -18.22 14.67
C GLU A 221 25.81 -16.77 14.31
N ALA A 222 25.06 -15.79 14.82
CA ALA A 222 25.34 -14.38 14.59
C ALA A 222 26.72 -13.97 15.14
N GLN A 223 27.08 -14.44 16.33
CA GLN A 223 28.40 -14.22 16.91
C GLN A 223 29.50 -14.90 16.10
N ALA A 224 29.30 -16.15 15.68
CA ALA A 224 30.25 -16.89 14.86
C ALA A 224 30.50 -16.19 13.51
N ARG A 225 29.45 -15.69 12.85
CA ARG A 225 29.55 -14.90 11.61
C ARG A 225 30.30 -13.60 11.83
N SER A 226 29.96 -12.84 12.88
CA SER A 226 30.65 -11.59 13.20
C SER A 226 32.14 -11.79 13.45
N GLN A 227 32.53 -12.88 14.13
CA GLN A 227 33.93 -13.22 14.34
C GLN A 227 34.62 -13.64 13.03
N ALA A 228 33.95 -14.42 12.18
CA ALA A 228 34.47 -14.82 10.88
C ALA A 228 34.69 -13.60 9.96
N ASP A 229 33.73 -12.67 9.92
CA ASP A 229 33.83 -11.42 9.16
C ASP A 229 35.00 -10.56 9.65
N THR A 230 35.20 -10.47 10.97
CA THR A 230 36.34 -9.76 11.58
C THR A 230 37.67 -10.40 11.17
N ASN A 231 37.76 -11.73 11.21
CA ASN A 231 38.96 -12.46 10.82
C ASN A 231 39.28 -12.26 9.33
N LEU A 232 38.26 -12.32 8.47
CA LEU A 232 38.42 -12.08 7.03
C LEU A 232 38.85 -10.64 6.74
N GLN A 233 38.24 -9.66 7.41
CA GLN A 233 38.60 -8.25 7.28
C GLN A 233 40.06 -8.00 7.67
N ASN A 234 40.53 -8.63 8.76
CA ASN A 234 41.94 -8.55 9.18
C ASN A 234 42.86 -9.18 8.15
N ALA A 235 42.54 -10.38 7.64
CA ALA A 235 43.34 -11.05 6.62
C ALA A 235 43.46 -10.23 5.32
N ILE A 236 42.35 -9.65 4.84
CA ILE A 236 42.34 -8.75 3.68
C ILE A 236 43.22 -7.52 3.94
N THR A 237 43.12 -6.93 5.13
CA THR A 237 43.91 -5.75 5.51
C THR A 237 45.42 -6.07 5.53
N PHE A 238 45.81 -7.22 6.08
CA PHE A 238 47.21 -7.65 6.08
C PHE A 238 47.75 -7.92 4.67
N GLU A 239 46.99 -8.60 3.81
CA GLU A 239 47.39 -8.85 2.41
C GLU A 239 47.53 -7.52 1.64
N ALA A 240 46.60 -6.58 1.83
CA ALA A 240 46.68 -5.26 1.20
C ALA A 240 47.94 -4.49 1.63
N GLN A 241 48.29 -4.52 2.93
CA GLN A 241 49.53 -3.93 3.44
C GLN A 241 50.77 -4.62 2.86
N ALA A 242 50.78 -5.95 2.81
CA ALA A 242 51.90 -6.72 2.24
C ALA A 242 52.13 -6.39 0.76
N ARG A 243 51.06 -6.29 -0.04
CA ARG A 243 51.14 -5.87 -1.45
C ARG A 243 51.66 -4.43 -1.60
N SER A 244 51.13 -3.49 -0.82
CA SER A 244 51.60 -2.10 -0.85
C SER A 244 53.09 -1.97 -0.51
N GLN A 245 53.58 -2.76 0.45
CA GLN A 245 55.00 -2.79 0.79
C GLN A 245 55.84 -3.43 -0.33
N ALA A 246 55.35 -4.51 -0.95
CA ALA A 246 56.02 -5.16 -2.07
C ALA A 246 56.12 -4.21 -3.28
N ASP A 247 55.05 -3.49 -3.61
CA ASP A 247 55.02 -2.50 -4.68
C ASP A 247 56.01 -1.36 -4.41
N THR A 248 56.06 -0.87 -3.16
CA THR A 248 57.03 0.15 -2.73
C THR A 248 58.47 -0.35 -2.88
N ASN A 249 58.75 -1.59 -2.48
CA ASN A 249 60.07 -2.19 -2.61
C ASN A 249 60.48 -2.35 -4.08
N LEU A 250 59.56 -2.81 -4.94
CA LEU A 250 59.79 -2.94 -6.38
C LEU A 250 60.07 -1.56 -7.01
N GLN A 251 59.26 -0.55 -6.67
CA GLN A 251 59.45 0.81 -7.17
C GLN A 251 60.79 1.40 -6.75
N ASN A 252 61.21 1.20 -5.49
CA ASN A 252 62.52 1.61 -5.02
C ASN A 252 63.65 0.90 -5.75
N GLY A 253 63.51 -0.41 -6.04
CA GLY A 253 64.47 -1.18 -6.83
C GLY A 253 64.59 -0.65 -8.27
N ILE A 254 63.47 -0.33 -8.91
CA ILE A 254 63.44 0.29 -10.25
C ILE A 254 64.13 1.65 -10.22
N ASN A 255 63.79 2.51 -9.26
CA ASN A 255 64.38 3.85 -9.10
C ASN A 255 65.89 3.79 -8.82
N GLY A 256 66.34 2.82 -8.02
CA GLY A 256 67.76 2.61 -7.74
C GLY A 256 68.55 2.21 -9.00
N LYS A 257 68.01 1.28 -9.80
CA LYS A 257 68.60 0.87 -11.08
C LYS A 257 68.59 2.01 -12.11
N ALA A 258 67.55 2.84 -12.11
CA ALA A 258 67.45 4.10 -12.86
C ALA A 258 68.59 5.07 -12.51
N ALA A 259 68.93 5.19 -11.23
CA ALA A 259 69.94 6.12 -10.73
C ALA A 259 71.38 5.61 -10.87
N SER A 260 71.63 4.29 -10.85
CA SER A 260 72.97 3.73 -11.04
C SER A 260 73.26 3.48 -12.53
N ASP A 261 73.92 4.45 -13.16
CA ASP A 261 74.76 4.32 -14.36
C ASP A 261 74.24 3.44 -15.51
N HIS A 262 73.09 3.80 -16.10
CA HIS A 262 72.97 3.67 -17.55
C HIS A 262 73.38 4.97 -18.21
N ASN A 263 74.66 5.30 -18.02
CA ASN A 263 75.37 6.15 -18.95
C ASN A 263 75.54 5.36 -20.26
N HIS A 264 74.72 5.68 -21.26
CA HIS A 264 74.87 5.11 -22.60
C HIS A 264 76.11 5.66 -23.35
N ASP A 265 76.76 6.70 -22.83
CA ASP A 265 77.84 7.42 -23.53
C ASP A 265 79.21 6.74 -23.40
N ASP A 266 79.47 5.96 -22.34
CA ASP A 266 80.81 5.38 -22.10
C ASP A 266 80.94 3.90 -22.53
N LYS A 267 79.83 3.20 -22.81
CA LYS A 267 79.81 1.75 -23.10
C LYS A 267 79.34 1.40 -24.52
N TYR A 268 78.60 2.27 -25.19
CA TYR A 268 78.37 2.17 -26.62
C TYR A 268 79.37 3.08 -27.34
N ALA A 269 79.88 2.65 -28.48
CA ALA A 269 80.83 3.47 -29.24
C ALA A 269 80.21 4.86 -29.51
N PRO A 270 80.98 5.95 -29.43
CA PRO A 270 80.46 7.29 -29.65
C PRO A 270 79.69 7.34 -30.98
N ILE A 271 78.60 8.11 -31.02
CA ILE A 271 77.74 8.28 -32.21
C ILE A 271 78.53 8.67 -33.48
N ASN A 272 79.75 9.16 -33.31
CA ASN A 272 80.67 9.67 -34.32
C ASN A 272 81.94 8.83 -34.52
N HIS A 273 81.98 7.55 -34.15
CA HIS A 273 83.09 6.68 -34.56
C HIS A 273 82.98 6.24 -36.03
N THR A 274 84.14 6.06 -36.68
CA THR A 274 84.25 5.60 -38.07
C THR A 274 84.89 4.22 -38.13
N HIS A 275 84.28 3.29 -38.87
CA HIS A 275 84.90 2.00 -39.17
C HIS A 275 85.90 2.14 -40.32
N VAL A 276 87.15 1.73 -40.10
CA VAL A 276 88.15 1.59 -41.16
C VAL A 276 88.16 0.11 -41.58
N PHE A 277 87.73 -0.18 -42.80
CA PHE A 277 87.86 -1.53 -43.37
C PHE A 277 89.25 -1.66 -44.01
N GLU A 278 90.11 -2.53 -43.45
CA GLU A 278 91.38 -2.89 -44.07
C GLU A 278 91.12 -3.72 -45.35
N ALA A 279 91.42 -3.14 -46.51
CA ALA A 279 91.38 -3.82 -47.80
C ALA A 279 92.51 -4.86 -47.87
N GLY A 280 92.28 -6.05 -47.32
CA GLY A 280 93.29 -7.13 -47.35
C GLY A 280 92.84 -8.53 -46.93
N LYS A 281 91.59 -8.73 -46.50
CA LYS A 281 91.08 -10.06 -46.09
C LYS A 281 89.77 -10.43 -46.80
N SER A 282 89.74 -10.31 -48.13
CA SER A 282 88.56 -10.64 -48.95
C SER A 282 88.56 -12.07 -49.53
N SER A 283 89.32 -13.01 -48.97
CA SER A 283 89.42 -14.39 -49.50
C SER A 283 88.56 -15.43 -48.76
N GLU A 284 87.71 -15.05 -47.80
CA GLU A 284 86.84 -16.01 -47.06
C GLU A 284 85.34 -15.69 -47.14
N LEU A 285 84.91 -14.84 -48.08
CA LEU A 285 83.49 -14.50 -48.31
C LEU A 285 82.97 -14.89 -49.70
N TRP A 286 83.62 -15.85 -50.38
CA TRP A 286 83.23 -16.31 -51.72
C TRP A 286 83.10 -17.84 -51.78
N SER A 287 82.18 -18.41 -51.00
CA SER A 287 81.84 -19.84 -51.11
C SER A 287 80.35 -20.17 -51.13
N TRP A 288 79.42 -19.21 -51.24
CA TRP A 288 77.97 -19.48 -51.37
C TRP A 288 77.30 -18.69 -52.52
N ALA A 289 77.99 -18.48 -53.64
CA ALA A 289 77.40 -17.79 -54.80
C ALA A 289 77.80 -18.40 -56.15
N GLU A 290 77.98 -19.73 -56.22
CA GLU A 290 77.97 -20.44 -57.51
C GLU A 290 76.54 -20.89 -57.82
N GLY A 291 75.81 -20.04 -58.55
CA GLY A 291 74.46 -20.38 -59.01
C GLY A 291 73.62 -19.26 -59.60
N LEU A 292 74.06 -17.99 -59.54
CA LEU A 292 73.27 -16.88 -60.08
C LEU A 292 74.05 -16.13 -61.17
N PRO A 293 73.60 -16.18 -62.45
CA PRO A 293 74.19 -15.40 -63.53
C PRO A 293 73.67 -13.96 -63.49
N GLY A 294 74.48 -13.02 -62.99
CA GLY A 294 74.12 -11.60 -63.03
C GLY A 294 75.26 -10.69 -62.56
N ASN A 295 75.92 -10.02 -63.51
CA ASN A 295 76.97 -9.05 -63.25
C ASN A 295 76.39 -7.82 -62.50
N ILE A 296 76.81 -7.60 -61.25
CA ILE A 296 76.48 -6.39 -60.51
C ILE A 296 77.48 -5.28 -60.90
N TYR A 297 76.96 -4.23 -61.53
CA TYR A 297 77.71 -3.02 -61.88
C TYR A 297 77.57 -1.98 -60.76
N TYR A 298 78.67 -1.59 -60.13
CA TYR A 298 78.69 -0.50 -59.14
C TYR A 298 79.10 0.82 -59.84
N PRO A 299 78.30 1.89 -59.81
CA PRO A 299 78.75 3.20 -60.25
C PRO A 299 79.69 3.85 -59.20
N PRO A 300 80.64 4.71 -59.61
CA PRO A 300 81.61 5.32 -58.71
C PRO A 300 81.01 6.42 -57.82
N GLN A 301 81.66 6.60 -56.68
CA GLN A 301 81.33 7.44 -55.54
C GLN A 301 81.09 8.92 -55.87
N ASN A 302 80.03 9.49 -55.26
CA ASN A 302 79.97 10.83 -54.63
C ASN A 302 78.59 11.48 -54.76
N HIS A 303 77.60 11.02 -54.00
CA HIS A 303 76.41 11.83 -53.71
C HIS A 303 76.08 11.71 -52.22
N HIS A 304 76.09 12.84 -51.51
CA HIS A 304 75.33 12.97 -50.26
C HIS A 304 73.86 12.70 -50.57
N ILE A 305 73.26 11.70 -49.94
CA ILE A 305 71.83 11.42 -50.04
C ILE A 305 71.24 11.34 -48.64
N THR A 306 70.56 12.42 -48.29
CA THR A 306 69.50 12.46 -47.28
C THR A 306 68.27 11.80 -47.89
N GLY A 307 67.79 10.70 -47.31
CA GLY A 307 66.49 10.10 -47.63
C GLY A 307 66.52 8.91 -48.61
N GLY A 308 66.01 7.78 -48.14
CA GLY A 308 65.40 6.69 -48.90
C GLY A 308 66.24 6.01 -49.99
N ILE A 309 66.81 4.84 -49.70
CA ILE A 309 67.37 3.97 -50.74
C ILE A 309 66.24 3.09 -51.33
N VAL A 310 66.10 3.14 -52.66
CA VAL A 310 65.34 2.20 -53.49
C VAL A 310 66.30 1.12 -53.97
N TYR A 311 65.99 -0.15 -53.73
CA TYR A 311 66.69 -1.28 -54.35
C TYR A 311 65.78 -1.94 -55.39
N ALA A 312 66.24 -2.02 -56.64
CA ALA A 312 65.68 -2.92 -57.65
C ALA A 312 66.55 -4.18 -57.67
N MET A 313 65.96 -5.34 -57.37
CA MET A 313 66.65 -6.63 -57.44
C MET A 313 65.71 -7.69 -58.04
N ASP A 314 66.25 -8.44 -58.99
CA ASP A 314 65.63 -9.61 -59.60
C ASP A 314 65.60 -10.77 -58.59
N VAL A 315 64.40 -11.29 -58.35
CA VAL A 315 64.02 -12.60 -57.75
C VAL A 315 64.62 -13.01 -56.38
N THR A 316 63.74 -13.04 -55.38
CA THR A 316 63.84 -13.64 -54.03
C THR A 316 64.89 -13.06 -53.06
N GLY A 317 64.61 -11.86 -52.55
CA GLY A 317 65.39 -11.23 -51.47
C GLY A 317 64.54 -10.93 -50.23
N TYR A 318 65.12 -11.15 -49.05
CA TYR A 318 64.57 -10.75 -47.75
C TYR A 318 64.85 -9.26 -47.51
N TYR A 319 63.82 -8.45 -47.29
CA TYR A 319 63.99 -7.02 -47.00
C TYR A 319 63.90 -6.75 -45.49
N ILE A 320 64.89 -6.02 -44.97
CA ILE A 320 64.80 -5.34 -43.66
C ILE A 320 65.04 -3.86 -43.95
N ALA A 321 64.01 -3.04 -43.83
CA ALA A 321 64.15 -1.59 -43.86
C ALA A 321 64.25 -1.08 -42.42
N ASN A 322 65.39 -0.48 -42.07
CA ASN A 322 65.53 0.25 -40.82
C ASN A 322 65.05 1.68 -41.04
N ASN A 323 63.98 2.07 -40.35
CA ASN A 323 63.69 3.46 -40.08
C ASN A 323 63.38 3.61 -38.59
N SER A 324 63.90 4.68 -38.00
CA SER A 324 64.37 4.72 -36.62
C SER A 324 63.32 4.62 -35.52
N ASP A 325 62.01 4.58 -35.80
CA ASP A 325 61.02 4.89 -34.77
C ASP A 325 59.82 3.94 -34.61
N HIS A 326 59.70 2.82 -35.34
CA HIS A 326 58.58 1.88 -35.09
C HIS A 326 58.94 0.39 -35.33
N ILE A 327 58.54 -0.46 -34.38
CA ILE A 327 58.65 -1.93 -34.41
C ILE A 327 57.66 -2.48 -35.43
N PHE A 328 58.10 -3.17 -36.49
CA PHE A 328 57.17 -3.93 -37.35
C PHE A 328 57.67 -5.28 -37.90
N SER A 329 56.64 -6.09 -38.16
CA SER A 329 56.52 -7.50 -38.53
C SER A 329 57.22 -7.97 -39.81
N LYS A 330 57.57 -9.27 -39.86
CA LYS A 330 57.98 -9.99 -41.08
C LYS A 330 56.83 -10.06 -42.09
N GLY A 331 57.03 -9.55 -43.31
CA GLY A 331 56.14 -9.76 -44.45
C GLY A 331 56.79 -10.61 -45.53
N TYR A 332 56.05 -11.53 -46.14
CA TYR A 332 56.46 -12.29 -47.32
C TYR A 332 55.73 -11.76 -48.55
N VAL A 333 56.47 -11.43 -49.62
CA VAL A 333 55.90 -11.16 -50.94
C VAL A 333 56.32 -12.32 -51.84
N ASN A 334 55.35 -13.08 -52.33
CA ASN A 334 55.59 -14.20 -53.24
C ASN A 334 54.98 -13.87 -54.60
N GLY A 335 55.83 -13.76 -55.62
CA GLY A 335 55.41 -13.50 -57.00
C GLY A 335 56.58 -13.66 -57.96
N LEU A 336 56.41 -14.50 -58.98
CA LEU A 336 57.33 -14.64 -60.11
C LEU A 336 57.17 -13.41 -61.02
N LEU A 337 58.17 -12.55 -61.03
CA LEU A 337 58.29 -11.46 -62.00
C LEU A 337 59.55 -11.73 -62.82
N GLU A 338 59.39 -12.24 -64.04
CA GLU A 338 60.50 -12.24 -65.01
C GLU A 338 60.56 -10.87 -65.70
N GLY A 339 61.56 -10.06 -65.36
CA GLY A 339 61.91 -8.84 -66.12
C GLY A 339 61.04 -7.60 -65.89
N GLY A 340 60.44 -7.43 -64.71
CA GLY A 340 59.68 -6.24 -64.30
C GLY A 340 60.23 -5.58 -63.03
N ASN A 341 59.91 -4.29 -62.82
CA ASN A 341 60.28 -3.57 -61.58
C ASN A 341 59.12 -3.64 -60.57
N LEU A 342 59.44 -3.92 -59.30
CA LEU A 342 58.50 -3.83 -58.18
C LEU A 342 58.83 -2.60 -57.34
N TYR A 343 57.86 -1.71 -57.16
CA TYR A 343 57.96 -0.54 -56.30
C TYR A 343 57.12 -0.77 -55.04
N VAL A 344 57.75 -0.75 -53.87
CA VAL A 344 57.06 -0.86 -52.59
C VAL A 344 57.21 0.46 -51.84
N ARG A 345 56.10 1.02 -51.36
CA ARG A 345 56.05 2.20 -50.50
C ARG A 345 55.48 1.84 -49.14
N PHE A 346 56.17 2.30 -48.10
CA PHE A 346 55.78 2.11 -46.71
C PHE A 346 55.19 3.42 -46.18
N PHE A 347 53.97 3.35 -45.65
CA PHE A 347 53.31 4.41 -44.90
C PHE A 347 53.25 4.02 -43.42
N PRO A 348 53.04 4.97 -42.49
CA PRO A 348 52.96 4.68 -41.07
C PRO A 348 51.87 3.66 -40.71
N ASP A 349 50.82 3.53 -41.51
CA ASP A 349 49.63 2.73 -41.26
C ASP A 349 49.37 1.61 -42.30
N ARG A 350 50.12 1.56 -43.42
CA ARG A 350 49.95 0.55 -44.47
C ARG A 350 51.17 0.40 -45.39
N VAL A 351 51.22 -0.70 -46.13
CA VAL A 351 52.23 -0.94 -47.18
C VAL A 351 51.53 -1.06 -48.53
N GLU A 352 52.01 -0.32 -49.52
CA GLU A 352 51.52 -0.36 -50.90
C GLU A 352 52.61 -0.91 -51.82
N ALA A 353 52.26 -1.81 -52.74
CA ALA A 353 53.17 -2.34 -53.74
C ALA A 353 52.57 -2.19 -55.14
N GLU A 354 53.35 -1.64 -56.06
CA GLU A 354 53.02 -1.52 -57.49
C GLU A 354 54.08 -2.26 -58.31
N CYS A 355 53.67 -3.18 -59.17
CA CYS A 355 54.57 -3.82 -60.12
C CYS A 355 54.35 -3.27 -61.52
N THR A 356 55.44 -3.11 -62.28
CA THR A 356 55.39 -2.74 -63.69
C THR A 356 56.13 -3.79 -64.50
N VAL A 357 55.41 -4.48 -65.37
CA VAL A 357 55.98 -5.47 -66.30
C VAL A 357 56.26 -4.75 -67.63
N ARG A 358 57.40 -5.06 -68.29
CA ARG A 358 57.70 -4.51 -69.62
C ARG A 358 56.57 -4.89 -70.60
N GLY A 359 55.75 -3.91 -70.96
CA GLY A 359 54.58 -4.11 -71.83
C GLY A 359 53.34 -3.26 -71.50
N GLY A 360 53.33 -2.54 -70.36
CA GLY A 360 52.31 -1.51 -70.09
C GLY A 360 51.03 -2.01 -69.39
N TYR A 361 51.01 -3.23 -68.87
CA TYR A 361 49.92 -3.72 -68.02
C TYR A 361 50.31 -3.69 -66.54
N TRP A 362 49.40 -3.17 -65.72
CA TRP A 362 49.57 -3.02 -64.27
C TRP A 362 48.84 -4.15 -63.56
N CYS A 363 49.55 -4.92 -62.74
CA CYS A 363 48.92 -5.89 -61.83
C CYS A 363 48.94 -5.30 -60.41
N ARG A 364 47.76 -5.19 -59.79
CA ARG A 364 47.62 -4.76 -58.40
C ARG A 364 47.64 -6.00 -57.50
N CYS A 365 48.75 -6.23 -56.81
CA CYS A 365 48.83 -7.30 -55.82
C CYS A 365 48.38 -6.78 -54.46
N LEU A 366 47.43 -7.47 -53.82
CA LEU A 366 46.93 -7.14 -52.48
C LEU A 366 47.80 -7.84 -51.43
N ILE A 367 48.38 -7.08 -50.50
CA ILE A 367 49.23 -7.62 -49.42
C ILE A 367 48.46 -7.47 -48.10
N PHE A 368 48.30 -8.57 -47.36
CA PHE A 368 47.72 -8.56 -46.00
C PHE A 368 48.84 -8.54 -44.95
N ILE A 369 48.75 -7.58 -44.02
CA ILE A 369 49.66 -7.49 -42.87
C ILE A 369 48.91 -8.05 -41.65
N SER A 370 49.44 -9.13 -41.07
CA SER A 370 48.96 -9.68 -39.80
C SER A 370 49.72 -9.02 -38.64
N HIS A 371 49.01 -8.39 -37.71
CA HIS A 371 49.59 -7.90 -36.46
C HIS A 371 49.48 -9.01 -35.41
N ASN A 372 50.58 -9.35 -34.73
CA ASN A 372 50.56 -10.11 -33.48
C ASN A 372 50.67 -9.15 -32.32
#